data_AF-A0A9W6P8Z8-F1
#
_entry.id   AF-A0A9W6P8Z8-F1
#
_cell.length_a   1.000
_cell.length_b   1.000
_cell.length_c   1.000
_cell.angle_alpha   90.00
_cell.angle_beta   90.00
_cell.angle_gamma   90.00
#
_symmetry.space_group_name_H-M   'P 1'
#
loop_
_entity.id
_entity.type
_entity.pdbx_description
1 polymer ?
#
loop_
_entity_poly.entity_id
_entity_poly.type
_entity_poly.pdbx_seq_one_letter_code
_entity_poly.pdbx_strand_id
1 'polypeptide(L)'
;MLDLDRLRALNAVAEYGSVSAAAEILGITTSAVSQQIAKLERETSSRLLERNGRGVRLTDAAQLLVGHAERILSMVAEAEADLEAQRGSVVGTIKIAAFATASRGIMPTMLTGIAHIHPQLTVELHECDPKTALPQVLRGDFDVAVVQDWKNSPLPFPDGLQKLHLLDDPAEVALPAGHSLAGREWLAVTDLAQEKWVGAPPGDICHAWLSHTLRHGGVEPKIAHFSSEYPTQLALVATGLGVAVLPRLGRDLLPPGVVTVPVKPRLVRHVYVVWRTEAGRRPAVQATVAALRAAVDTVEGSRPEFTPARSFQPSGTTRAGAASGRETVPPR
;
A
#
# COMPACT_ATOMS: atom_id res chain seq x y z
N MET A 1 -17.23 31.15 -19.31
CA MET A 1 -15.92 31.53 -19.85
C MET A 1 -14.85 31.07 -18.86
N LEU A 2 -14.52 29.77 -18.85
CA LEU A 2 -13.80 29.04 -17.77
C LEU A 2 -14.72 28.68 -16.59
N ASP A 3 -15.32 27.51 -16.73
CA ASP A 3 -16.22 26.87 -15.77
C ASP A 3 -15.46 25.74 -15.06
N LEU A 4 -15.63 25.59 -13.75
CA LEU A 4 -14.84 24.63 -12.96
C LEU A 4 -14.98 23.19 -13.46
N ASP A 5 -16.17 22.77 -13.90
CA ASP A 5 -16.38 21.41 -14.39
C ASP A 5 -15.67 21.17 -15.72
N ARG A 6 -15.52 22.22 -16.53
CA ARG A 6 -14.76 22.15 -17.78
C ARG A 6 -13.26 22.11 -17.54
N LEU A 7 -12.79 22.88 -16.56
CA LEU A 7 -11.39 22.83 -16.13
C LEU A 7 -11.06 21.46 -15.55
N ARG A 8 -11.95 20.88 -14.72
CA ARG A 8 -11.84 19.50 -14.22
C ARG A 8 -11.80 18.48 -15.36
N ALA A 9 -12.69 18.61 -16.35
CA ALA A 9 -12.70 17.73 -17.52
C ALA A 9 -11.38 17.79 -18.31
N LEU A 10 -10.86 18.99 -18.58
CA LEU A 10 -9.59 19.16 -19.29
C LEU A 10 -8.43 18.58 -18.49
N ASN A 11 -8.38 18.87 -17.19
CA ASN A 11 -7.34 18.36 -16.29
C ASN A 11 -7.36 16.82 -16.24
N ALA A 12 -8.54 16.21 -16.14
CA ALA A 12 -8.69 14.76 -16.16
C ALA A 12 -8.23 14.15 -17.50
N VAL A 13 -8.55 14.76 -18.64
CA VAL A 13 -8.06 14.26 -19.93
C VAL A 13 -6.54 14.40 -20.04
N ALA A 14 -5.98 15.49 -19.52
CA ALA A 14 -4.54 15.72 -19.52
C ALA A 14 -3.79 14.65 -18.73
N GLU A 15 -4.30 14.31 -17.54
CA GLU A 15 -3.71 13.34 -16.64
C GLU A 15 -3.87 11.89 -17.14
N TYR A 16 -5.09 11.51 -17.50
CA TYR A 16 -5.42 10.12 -17.81
C TYR A 16 -5.25 9.76 -19.30
N GLY A 17 -4.83 10.73 -20.13
CA GLY A 17 -4.44 10.55 -21.53
C GLY A 17 -5.58 10.19 -22.49
N SER A 18 -6.81 10.03 -22.01
CA SER A 18 -7.97 9.70 -22.83
C SER A 18 -9.28 10.25 -22.24
N VAL A 19 -10.22 10.54 -23.12
CA VAL A 19 -11.58 10.96 -22.76
C VAL A 19 -12.33 9.84 -22.01
N SER A 20 -12.07 8.58 -22.35
CA SER A 20 -12.67 7.42 -21.66
C SER A 20 -12.18 7.28 -20.22
N ALA A 21 -10.87 7.36 -20.00
CA ALA A 21 -10.32 7.27 -18.65
C ALA A 21 -10.72 8.49 -17.80
N ALA A 22 -10.75 9.69 -18.39
CA ALA A 22 -11.25 10.88 -17.72
C ALA A 22 -12.73 10.74 -17.29
N ALA A 23 -13.57 10.15 -18.15
CA ALA A 23 -14.98 9.91 -17.85
C ALA A 23 -15.17 8.93 -16.70
N GLU A 24 -14.40 7.85 -16.68
CA GLU A 24 -14.39 6.85 -15.60
C GLU A 24 -14.03 7.48 -14.25
N ILE A 25 -12.95 8.26 -14.20
CA ILE A 25 -12.49 8.92 -12.97
C ILE A 25 -13.47 10.00 -12.49
N LEU A 26 -14.05 10.77 -13.41
CA LEU A 26 -15.02 11.81 -13.08
C LEU A 26 -16.42 11.26 -12.77
N GLY A 27 -16.68 9.97 -12.97
CA GLY A 27 -18.00 9.36 -12.76
C GLY A 27 -19.08 9.87 -13.72
N ILE A 28 -18.70 10.31 -14.92
CA ILE A 28 -19.61 10.83 -15.95
C ILE A 28 -19.43 10.11 -17.29
N THR A 29 -20.30 10.35 -18.27
CA THR A 29 -20.18 9.71 -19.58
C THR A 29 -19.05 10.31 -20.42
N THR A 30 -18.49 9.51 -21.34
CA THR A 30 -17.50 9.99 -22.34
C THR A 30 -18.04 11.12 -23.21
N SER A 31 -19.36 11.09 -23.50
CA SER A 31 -20.05 12.18 -24.20
C SER A 31 -20.10 13.46 -23.37
N ALA A 32 -20.32 13.37 -22.05
CA ALA A 32 -20.32 14.51 -21.15
C ALA A 32 -18.93 15.17 -21.08
N VAL A 33 -17.86 14.38 -20.91
CA VAL A 33 -16.48 14.91 -20.95
C VAL A 33 -16.22 15.60 -22.29
N SER A 34 -16.53 14.94 -23.41
CA SER A 34 -16.33 15.52 -24.75
C SER A 34 -17.08 16.84 -24.93
N GLN A 35 -18.31 16.96 -24.42
CA GLN A 35 -19.10 18.18 -24.48
C GLN A 35 -18.51 19.30 -23.63
N GLN A 36 -18.00 19.00 -22.43
CA GLN A 36 -17.33 19.98 -21.58
C GLN A 36 -16.08 20.53 -22.26
N ILE A 37 -15.25 19.66 -22.86
CA ILE A 37 -14.06 20.09 -23.61
C ILE A 37 -14.46 20.93 -24.83
N ALA A 38 -15.40 20.47 -25.66
CA ALA A 38 -15.84 21.21 -26.84
C ALA A 38 -16.47 22.57 -26.50
N LYS A 39 -17.10 22.69 -25.33
CA LYS A 39 -17.60 23.98 -24.83
C LYS A 39 -16.45 24.86 -24.36
N LEU A 40 -15.45 24.29 -23.69
CA LEU A 40 -14.25 25.02 -23.28
C LEU A 40 -13.48 25.57 -24.49
N GLU A 41 -13.27 24.75 -25.52
CA GLU A 41 -12.61 25.16 -26.79
C GLU A 41 -13.33 26.32 -27.47
N ARG A 42 -14.66 26.31 -27.48
CA ARG A 42 -15.48 27.40 -28.04
C ARG A 42 -15.35 28.69 -27.23
N GLU A 43 -15.32 28.60 -25.90
CA GLU A 43 -15.21 29.76 -25.02
C GLU A 43 -13.80 30.38 -25.04
N THR A 44 -12.76 29.56 -25.23
CA THR A 44 -11.36 30.01 -25.32
C THR A 44 -10.91 30.30 -26.75
N SER A 45 -11.77 30.05 -27.74
CA SER A 45 -11.45 30.11 -29.18
C SER A 45 -10.17 29.34 -29.55
N SER A 46 -9.87 28.26 -28.81
CA SER A 46 -8.62 27.50 -28.92
C SER A 46 -8.93 26.01 -29.01
N ARG A 47 -8.26 25.29 -29.90
CA ARG A 47 -8.26 23.82 -29.85
C ARG A 47 -7.41 23.37 -28.68
N LEU A 48 -7.97 22.51 -27.85
CA LEU A 48 -7.33 21.99 -26.64
C LEU A 48 -6.90 20.54 -26.85
N LEU A 49 -7.67 19.76 -27.63
CA LEU A 49 -7.34 18.38 -27.93
C LEU A 49 -7.18 18.15 -29.44
N GLU A 50 -6.21 17.32 -29.79
CA GLU A 50 -6.01 16.79 -31.12
C GLU A 50 -6.18 15.27 -31.12
N ARG A 51 -6.62 14.71 -32.26
CA ARG A 51 -6.73 13.26 -32.42
C ARG A 51 -5.33 12.64 -32.50
N ASN A 52 -5.10 11.57 -31.74
CA ASN A 52 -3.88 10.78 -31.80
C ASN A 52 -4.20 9.29 -31.86
N GLY A 53 -4.37 8.76 -33.08
CA GLY A 53 -4.80 7.37 -33.29
C GLY A 53 -6.16 7.09 -32.66
N ARG A 54 -6.20 6.20 -31.65
CA ARG A 54 -7.40 5.88 -30.87
C ARG A 54 -7.61 6.80 -29.65
N GLY A 55 -6.67 7.69 -29.36
CA GLY A 55 -6.70 8.59 -28.19
C GLY A 55 -6.67 10.07 -28.59
N VAL A 56 -6.31 10.91 -27.62
CA VAL A 56 -6.17 12.36 -27.77
C VAL A 56 -4.79 12.82 -27.34
N ARG A 57 -4.35 13.96 -27.86
CA ARG A 57 -3.13 14.66 -27.46
C ARG A 57 -3.49 16.09 -27.09
N LEU A 58 -2.89 16.60 -26.02
CA LEU A 58 -3.01 18.01 -25.62
C LEU A 58 -2.30 18.90 -26.66
N THR A 59 -2.91 20.03 -26.98
CA THR A 59 -2.24 21.14 -27.66
C THR A 59 -1.42 21.97 -26.68
N ASP A 60 -0.56 22.86 -27.19
CA ASP A 60 0.18 23.81 -26.34
C ASP A 60 -0.77 24.71 -25.54
N ALA A 61 -1.89 25.11 -26.16
CA ALA A 61 -2.94 25.89 -25.50
C ALA A 61 -3.60 25.11 -24.36
N ALA A 62 -3.83 23.80 -24.53
CA ALA A 62 -4.32 22.96 -23.44
C ALA A 62 -3.29 22.79 -22.33
N GLN A 63 -2.01 22.57 -22.65
CA GLN A 63 -0.98 22.43 -21.63
C GLN A 63 -0.87 23.68 -20.76
N LEU A 64 -0.94 24.87 -21.38
CA LEU A 64 -0.98 26.14 -20.65
C LEU A 64 -2.23 26.25 -19.78
N LEU A 65 -3.41 25.93 -20.33
CA LEU A 65 -4.67 26.02 -19.59
C LEU A 65 -4.76 25.01 -18.45
N VAL A 66 -4.17 23.82 -18.60
CA VAL A 66 -4.06 22.81 -17.53
C VAL A 66 -3.29 23.36 -16.34
N GLY A 67 -2.13 23.99 -16.55
CA GLY A 67 -1.37 24.60 -15.45
C GLY A 67 -2.15 25.72 -14.72
N HIS A 68 -2.99 26.46 -15.44
CA HIS A 68 -3.90 27.41 -14.80
C HIS A 68 -5.08 26.73 -14.09
N ALA A 69 -5.65 25.68 -14.70
CA ALA A 69 -6.74 24.90 -14.13
C ALA A 69 -6.35 24.29 -12.77
N GLU A 70 -5.16 23.68 -12.68
CA GLU A 70 -4.61 23.13 -11.45
C GLU A 70 -4.60 24.17 -10.33
N ARG A 71 -4.06 25.36 -10.60
CA ARG A 71 -4.00 26.47 -9.62
C ARG A 71 -5.39 26.97 -9.21
N ILE A 72 -6.30 27.11 -10.16
CA ILE A 72 -7.67 27.56 -9.88
C ILE A 72 -8.40 26.54 -9.00
N LEU A 73 -8.33 25.25 -9.36
CA LEU A 73 -8.96 24.17 -8.62
C LEU A 73 -8.37 24.05 -7.21
N SER A 74 -7.05 24.24 -7.05
CA SER A 74 -6.38 24.37 -5.75
C SER A 74 -6.99 25.48 -4.90
N MET A 75 -7.07 26.71 -5.43
CA MET A 75 -7.63 27.85 -4.68
C MET A 75 -9.10 27.64 -4.28
N VAL A 76 -9.89 26.98 -5.13
CA VAL A 76 -11.29 26.63 -4.77
C VAL A 76 -11.29 25.64 -3.60
N ALA A 77 -10.45 24.59 -3.65
CA ALA A 77 -10.35 23.62 -2.57
C ALA A 77 -9.83 24.23 -1.26
N GLU A 78 -8.90 25.21 -1.32
CA GLU A 78 -8.49 26.01 -0.15
C GLU A 78 -9.66 26.80 0.44
N ALA A 79 -10.45 27.48 -0.40
CA ALA A 79 -11.59 28.26 0.06
C ALA A 79 -12.68 27.37 0.70
N GLU A 80 -12.97 26.22 0.11
CA GLU A 80 -13.87 25.21 0.69
C GLU A 80 -13.34 24.72 2.04
N ALA A 81 -12.03 24.43 2.13
CA ALA A 81 -11.39 24.03 3.37
C ALA A 81 -11.47 25.08 4.48
N ASP A 82 -11.25 26.36 4.16
CA ASP A 82 -11.35 27.47 5.11
C ASP A 82 -12.79 27.65 5.61
N LEU A 83 -13.79 27.48 4.74
CA LEU A 83 -15.21 27.53 5.11
C LEU A 83 -15.62 26.35 6.00
N GLU A 84 -15.13 25.14 5.72
CA GLU A 84 -15.31 23.97 6.59
C GLU A 84 -14.66 24.21 7.96
N ALA A 85 -13.42 24.70 7.97
CA ALA A 85 -12.67 25.01 9.19
C ALA A 85 -13.37 26.06 10.05
N GLN A 86 -13.93 27.11 9.43
CA GLN A 86 -14.69 28.15 10.14
C GLN A 86 -15.93 27.59 10.85
N ARG A 87 -16.59 26.59 10.25
CA ARG A 87 -17.76 25.92 10.88
C ARG A 87 -17.34 25.02 12.04
N GLY A 88 -16.08 24.55 12.06
CA GLY A 88 -15.53 23.68 13.10
C GLY A 88 -16.15 22.28 13.16
N SER A 89 -17.06 21.95 12.25
CA SER A 89 -17.79 20.68 12.24
C SER A 89 -17.06 19.63 11.40
N VAL A 90 -16.80 18.47 11.98
CA VAL A 90 -16.24 17.31 11.27
C VAL A 90 -17.39 16.53 10.62
N VAL A 91 -17.71 16.88 9.38
CA VAL A 91 -18.85 16.33 8.60
C VAL A 91 -18.44 16.12 7.15
N GLY A 92 -19.26 15.39 6.39
CA GLY A 92 -19.08 15.21 4.95
C GLY A 92 -18.49 13.85 4.60
N THR A 93 -17.72 13.78 3.51
CA THR A 93 -17.07 12.54 3.06
C THR A 93 -15.56 12.75 2.96
N ILE A 94 -14.78 11.77 3.44
CA ILE A 94 -13.34 11.67 3.25
C ILE A 94 -13.03 10.37 2.51
N LYS A 95 -12.30 10.48 1.40
CA LYS A 95 -11.80 9.35 0.62
C LYS A 95 -10.35 9.05 1.02
N ILE A 96 -10.10 7.83 1.44
CA ILE A 96 -8.79 7.36 1.91
C ILE A 96 -8.28 6.27 0.98
N ALA A 97 -7.07 6.45 0.45
CA ALA A 97 -6.32 5.37 -0.17
C ALA A 97 -5.39 4.69 0.84
N ALA A 98 -5.32 3.37 0.85
CA ALA A 98 -4.34 2.64 1.66
C ALA A 98 -3.86 1.36 0.97
N PHE A 99 -2.60 0.99 1.18
CA PHE A 99 -2.07 -0.30 0.71
C PHE A 99 -2.61 -1.45 1.57
N ALA A 100 -2.73 -2.65 0.99
CA ALA A 100 -3.43 -3.80 1.58
C ALA A 100 -3.10 -4.09 3.06
N THR A 101 -1.83 -4.03 3.46
CA THR A 101 -1.44 -4.31 4.85
C THR A 101 -1.81 -3.19 5.83
N ALA A 102 -1.85 -1.92 5.41
CA ALA A 102 -2.42 -0.83 6.21
C ALA A 102 -3.96 -0.89 6.21
N SER A 103 -4.58 -1.22 5.06
CA SER A 103 -6.02 -1.45 4.93
C SER A 103 -6.52 -2.49 5.92
N ARG A 104 -5.72 -3.54 6.15
CA ARG A 104 -6.03 -4.59 7.12
C ARG A 104 -5.60 -4.23 8.55
N GLY A 105 -4.41 -3.68 8.71
CA GLY A 105 -3.75 -3.53 10.02
C GLY A 105 -4.07 -2.26 10.79
N ILE A 106 -4.52 -1.19 10.12
CA ILE A 106 -4.78 0.13 10.73
C ILE A 106 -6.23 0.56 10.50
N MET A 107 -6.74 0.41 9.27
CA MET A 107 -8.01 1.02 8.89
C MET A 107 -9.20 0.55 9.73
N PRO A 108 -9.38 -0.74 10.11
CA PRO A 108 -10.56 -1.15 10.86
C PRO A 108 -10.68 -0.44 12.22
N THR A 109 -9.56 -0.32 12.95
CA THR A 109 -9.49 0.41 14.22
C THR A 109 -9.77 1.90 14.02
N MET A 110 -9.14 2.50 13.01
CA MET A 110 -9.34 3.92 12.67
C MET A 110 -10.80 4.22 12.28
N LEU A 111 -11.38 3.42 11.38
CA LEU A 111 -12.75 3.57 10.89
C LEU A 111 -13.78 3.40 12.01
N THR A 112 -13.56 2.44 12.92
CA THR A 112 -14.43 2.27 14.10
C THR A 112 -14.33 3.47 15.04
N GLY A 113 -13.10 3.94 15.30
CA GLY A 113 -12.87 5.11 16.16
C GLY A 113 -13.47 6.39 15.58
N ILE A 114 -13.28 6.65 14.29
CA ILE A 114 -13.77 7.86 13.65
C ILE A 114 -15.30 7.87 13.53
N ALA A 115 -15.93 6.73 13.25
CA ALA A 115 -17.40 6.63 13.21
C ALA A 115 -18.03 6.86 14.60
N HIS A 116 -17.33 6.53 15.68
CA HIS A 116 -17.77 6.79 17.04
C HIS A 116 -17.62 8.27 17.43
N ILE A 117 -16.48 8.88 17.13
CA ILE A 117 -16.15 10.26 17.52
C ILE A 117 -16.83 11.29 16.60
N HIS A 118 -16.96 10.97 15.31
CA HIS A 118 -17.47 11.85 14.26
C HIS A 118 -18.54 11.13 13.41
N PRO A 119 -19.74 10.86 13.96
CA PRO A 119 -20.77 10.06 13.28
C PRO A 119 -21.37 10.70 12.01
N GLN A 120 -21.10 11.98 11.77
CA GLN A 120 -21.53 12.72 10.58
C GLN A 120 -20.46 12.76 9.48
N LEU A 121 -19.29 12.15 9.72
CA LEU A 121 -18.24 11.99 8.73
C LEU A 121 -18.32 10.58 8.11
N THR A 122 -18.60 10.53 6.82
CA THR A 122 -18.50 9.30 6.03
C THR A 122 -17.06 9.12 5.58
N VAL A 123 -16.52 7.91 5.73
CA VAL A 123 -15.17 7.58 5.27
C VAL A 123 -15.25 6.48 4.21
N GLU A 124 -14.72 6.76 3.03
CA GLU A 124 -14.61 5.81 1.92
C GLU A 124 -13.17 5.29 1.85
N LEU A 125 -12.97 3.99 2.07
CA LEU A 125 -11.66 3.35 1.97
C LEU A 125 -11.49 2.69 0.61
N HIS A 126 -10.38 3.00 -0.06
CA HIS A 126 -9.95 2.38 -1.29
C HIS A 126 -8.59 1.72 -1.10
N GLU A 127 -8.50 0.43 -1.41
CA GLU A 127 -7.20 -0.24 -1.46
C GLU A 127 -6.44 0.21 -2.71
N CYS A 128 -5.24 0.77 -2.53
CA CYS A 128 -4.45 1.34 -3.61
C CYS A 128 -2.94 1.32 -3.30
N ASP A 129 -2.11 1.00 -4.30
CA ASP A 129 -0.65 1.06 -4.17
C ASP A 129 -0.15 2.52 -4.04
N PRO A 130 0.90 2.79 -3.24
CA PRO A 130 1.43 4.14 -3.06
C PRO A 130 1.78 4.90 -4.35
N LYS A 131 2.31 4.23 -5.38
CA LYS A 131 2.65 4.89 -6.66
C LYS A 131 1.40 5.42 -7.37
N THR A 132 0.27 4.75 -7.18
CA THR A 132 -1.02 5.14 -7.75
C THR A 132 -1.75 6.13 -6.86
N ALA A 133 -1.65 5.98 -5.54
CA ALA A 133 -2.33 6.83 -4.57
C ALA A 133 -1.77 8.26 -4.47
N LEU A 134 -0.44 8.44 -4.51
CA LEU A 134 0.16 9.77 -4.33
C LEU A 134 -0.29 10.80 -5.37
N PRO A 135 -0.26 10.51 -6.69
CA PRO A 135 -0.76 11.45 -7.70
C PRO A 135 -2.25 11.77 -7.50
N GLN A 136 -3.04 10.79 -7.08
CA GLN A 136 -4.48 10.95 -6.84
C GLN A 136 -4.76 11.84 -5.63
N VAL A 137 -3.96 11.77 -4.55
CA VAL A 137 -4.05 12.72 -3.43
C VAL A 137 -3.69 14.13 -3.88
N LEU A 138 -2.61 14.29 -4.64
CA LEU A 138 -2.17 15.60 -5.11
C LEU A 138 -3.25 16.31 -5.95
N ARG A 139 -4.05 15.53 -6.69
CA ARG A 139 -5.19 16.02 -7.48
C ARG A 139 -6.49 16.21 -6.69
N GLY A 140 -6.58 15.64 -5.49
CA GLY A 140 -7.80 15.63 -4.68
C GLY A 140 -8.80 14.53 -5.03
N ASP A 141 -8.41 13.51 -5.79
CA ASP A 141 -9.22 12.31 -6.02
C ASP A 141 -9.38 11.50 -4.71
N PHE A 142 -8.31 11.51 -3.90
CA PHE A 142 -8.29 11.08 -2.50
C PHE A 142 -7.96 12.26 -1.60
N ASP A 143 -8.61 12.36 -0.44
CA ASP A 143 -8.29 13.40 0.55
C ASP A 143 -7.02 13.03 1.35
N VAL A 144 -6.85 11.74 1.63
CA VAL A 144 -5.75 11.19 2.43
C VAL A 144 -5.26 9.88 1.81
N ALA A 145 -3.95 9.63 1.85
CA ALA A 145 -3.40 8.31 1.55
C ALA A 145 -2.49 7.81 2.68
N VAL A 146 -2.61 6.53 3.01
CA VAL A 146 -1.62 5.79 3.80
C VAL A 146 -0.69 5.06 2.85
N VAL A 147 0.56 5.49 2.84
CA VAL A 147 1.59 5.03 1.90
C VAL A 147 2.77 4.42 2.64
N GLN A 148 3.58 3.68 1.91
CA GLN A 148 4.78 3.04 2.43
C GLN A 148 6.00 3.36 1.55
N ASP A 149 7.16 3.37 2.18
CA ASP A 149 8.45 3.28 1.50
C ASP A 149 9.43 2.41 2.28
N TRP A 150 10.64 2.26 1.75
CA TRP A 150 11.72 1.54 2.41
C TRP A 150 12.93 2.44 2.55
N LYS A 151 13.73 2.24 3.61
CA LYS A 151 14.93 3.07 3.87
C LYS A 151 15.90 3.18 2.70
N ASN A 152 16.07 2.10 1.95
CA ASN A 152 16.94 2.04 0.76
C ASN A 152 16.19 2.26 -0.57
N SER A 153 14.89 2.54 -0.52
CA SER A 153 14.07 2.88 -1.68
C SER A 153 12.96 3.84 -1.23
N PRO A 154 13.31 5.10 -0.90
CA PRO A 154 12.35 6.08 -0.45
C PRO A 154 11.38 6.45 -1.58
N LEU A 155 10.12 6.65 -1.24
CA LEU A 155 9.11 7.08 -2.20
C LEU A 155 9.30 8.59 -2.46
N PRO A 156 9.36 9.05 -3.72
CA PRO A 156 9.40 10.48 -3.99
C PRO A 156 8.08 11.11 -3.56
N PHE A 157 8.14 12.18 -2.77
CA PHE A 157 6.98 12.95 -2.36
C PHE A 157 6.94 14.25 -3.16
N PRO A 158 5.95 14.42 -4.07
CA PRO A 158 5.78 15.65 -4.83
C PRO A 158 5.57 16.87 -3.93
N ASP A 159 5.91 18.05 -4.45
CA ASP A 159 5.49 19.32 -3.87
C ASP A 159 3.96 19.41 -3.80
N GLY A 160 3.43 20.17 -2.83
CA GLY A 160 1.99 20.29 -2.61
C GLY A 160 1.36 19.19 -1.74
N LEU A 161 2.16 18.21 -1.29
CA LEU A 161 1.75 17.24 -0.28
C LEU A 161 2.42 17.50 1.07
N GLN A 162 1.66 17.27 2.14
CA GLN A 162 2.18 17.10 3.49
C GLN A 162 2.17 15.62 3.85
N LYS A 163 3.12 15.22 4.70
CA LYS A 163 3.19 13.86 5.22
C LYS A 163 3.48 13.84 6.71
N LEU A 164 3.00 12.80 7.37
CA LEU A 164 3.31 12.48 8.76
C LEU A 164 3.71 11.01 8.85
N HIS A 165 4.82 10.73 9.52
CA HIS A 165 5.24 9.37 9.83
C HIS A 165 4.28 8.76 10.84
N LEU A 166 3.75 7.59 10.51
CA LEU A 166 2.82 6.84 11.35
C LEU A 166 3.56 5.80 12.18
N LEU A 167 4.30 4.90 11.54
CA LEU A 167 5.04 3.84 12.21
C LEU A 167 6.18 3.29 11.36
N ASP A 168 7.10 2.61 12.04
CA ASP A 168 8.07 1.71 11.42
C ASP A 168 7.54 0.29 11.47
N ASP A 169 7.55 -0.38 10.31
CA ASP A 169 7.09 -1.75 10.16
C ASP A 169 8.25 -2.68 9.79
N PRO A 170 8.78 -3.44 10.75
CA PRO A 170 9.80 -4.45 10.46
C PRO A 170 9.27 -5.50 9.48
N ALA A 171 10.16 -6.07 8.67
CA ALA A 171 9.87 -7.23 7.85
C ALA A 171 10.83 -8.38 8.14
N GLU A 172 10.31 -9.59 7.97
CA GLU A 172 10.99 -10.85 8.21
C GLU A 172 10.96 -11.70 6.93
N VAL A 173 11.74 -12.77 6.87
CA VAL A 173 11.64 -13.73 5.77
C VAL A 173 10.78 -14.90 6.22
N ALA A 174 9.68 -15.14 5.50
CA ALA A 174 8.84 -16.32 5.64
C ALA A 174 9.47 -17.50 4.90
N LEU A 175 9.57 -18.63 5.61
CA LEU A 175 10.21 -19.86 5.17
C LEU A 175 9.30 -21.07 5.48
N PRO A 176 9.43 -22.18 4.74
CA PRO A 176 8.88 -23.46 5.20
C PRO A 176 9.44 -23.83 6.58
N ALA A 177 8.63 -24.41 7.46
CA ALA A 177 9.05 -24.78 8.83
C ALA A 177 10.20 -25.81 8.85
N GLY A 178 10.27 -26.68 7.84
CA GLY A 178 11.37 -27.64 7.65
C GLY A 178 12.60 -27.09 6.93
N HIS A 179 12.62 -25.79 6.60
CA HIS A 179 13.73 -25.18 5.88
C HIS A 179 15.02 -25.15 6.70
N SER A 180 16.18 -25.31 6.08
CA SER A 180 17.49 -25.31 6.76
C SER A 180 17.79 -24.01 7.52
N LEU A 181 17.21 -22.89 7.06
CA LEU A 181 17.32 -21.57 7.66
C LEU A 181 16.27 -21.29 8.75
N ALA A 182 15.24 -22.13 8.91
CA ALA A 182 14.10 -21.89 9.80
C ALA A 182 14.47 -21.76 11.29
N GLY A 183 15.54 -22.44 11.73
CA GLY A 183 16.01 -22.43 13.12
C GLY A 183 17.02 -21.33 13.45
N ARG A 184 17.33 -20.43 12.50
CA ARG A 184 18.31 -19.35 12.72
C ARG A 184 17.70 -18.26 13.59
N GLU A 185 18.52 -17.64 14.44
CA GLU A 185 18.11 -16.46 15.22
C GLU A 185 17.89 -15.24 14.31
N TRP A 186 18.72 -15.11 13.26
CA TRP A 186 18.62 -14.09 12.23
C TRP A 186 19.35 -14.55 10.96
N LEU A 187 19.03 -13.92 9.83
CA LEU A 187 19.67 -14.16 8.52
C LEU A 187 20.46 -12.92 8.07
N ALA A 188 21.61 -13.14 7.44
CA ALA A 188 22.23 -12.15 6.57
C ALA A 188 21.60 -12.21 5.18
N VAL A 189 21.69 -11.12 4.41
CA VAL A 189 21.23 -11.11 3.00
C VAL A 189 21.93 -12.20 2.18
N THR A 190 23.20 -12.47 2.47
CA THR A 190 23.99 -13.52 1.79
C THR A 190 23.50 -14.94 2.07
N ASP A 191 22.83 -15.19 3.20
CA ASP A 191 22.24 -16.51 3.49
C ASP A 191 21.11 -16.85 2.51
N LEU A 192 20.53 -15.83 1.87
CA LEU A 192 19.41 -15.96 0.93
C LEU A 192 19.87 -16.14 -0.53
N ALA A 193 21.19 -16.28 -0.77
CA ALA A 193 21.77 -16.29 -2.11
C ALA A 193 21.28 -17.42 -3.03
N GLN A 194 20.89 -18.56 -2.44
CA GLN A 194 20.41 -19.72 -3.19
C GLN A 194 18.89 -19.88 -3.17
N GLU A 195 18.18 -18.98 -2.49
CA GLU A 195 16.75 -19.10 -2.31
C GLU A 195 15.96 -18.67 -3.54
N LYS A 196 14.85 -19.37 -3.78
CA LYS A 196 13.83 -18.95 -4.74
C LYS A 196 12.81 -18.08 -4.02
N TRP A 197 12.43 -16.97 -4.64
CA TRP A 197 11.52 -16.01 -4.06
C TRP A 197 10.12 -16.14 -4.61
N VAL A 198 9.15 -16.03 -3.70
CA VAL A 198 7.78 -15.67 -3.99
C VAL A 198 7.65 -14.18 -3.65
N GLY A 199 7.30 -13.35 -4.62
CA GLY A 199 7.33 -11.89 -4.42
C GLY A 199 6.31 -11.13 -5.28
N ALA A 200 6.31 -9.82 -5.14
CA ALA A 200 5.43 -8.96 -5.94
C ALA A 200 5.82 -8.99 -7.45
N PRO A 201 4.86 -8.81 -8.37
CA PRO A 201 5.11 -8.73 -9.80
C PRO A 201 6.01 -7.53 -10.19
N PRO A 202 6.71 -7.60 -11.34
CA PRO A 202 7.44 -6.46 -11.88
C PRO A 202 6.53 -5.23 -12.04
N GLY A 203 7.04 -4.05 -11.64
CA GLY A 203 6.29 -2.80 -11.61
C GLY A 203 5.97 -2.32 -10.20
N ASP A 204 5.73 -3.25 -9.26
CA ASP A 204 5.43 -2.94 -7.86
C ASP A 204 6.66 -2.40 -7.11
N ILE A 205 6.42 -1.52 -6.14
CA ILE A 205 7.48 -0.99 -5.25
C ILE A 205 8.22 -2.10 -4.51
N CYS A 206 7.49 -3.13 -4.06
CA CYS A 206 8.06 -4.24 -3.30
C CYS A 206 8.98 -5.11 -4.16
N HIS A 207 8.66 -5.29 -5.46
CA HIS A 207 9.50 -6.03 -6.39
C HIS A 207 10.84 -5.31 -6.64
N ALA A 208 10.76 -4.01 -6.95
CA ALA A 208 11.95 -3.18 -7.18
C ALA A 208 12.83 -3.14 -5.93
N TRP A 209 12.22 -2.95 -4.76
CA TRP A 209 12.91 -2.94 -3.47
C TRP A 209 13.61 -4.27 -3.15
N LEU A 210 12.93 -5.41 -3.30
CA LEU A 210 13.53 -6.72 -3.03
C LEU A 210 14.76 -6.95 -3.92
N SER A 211 14.59 -6.69 -5.22
CA SER A 211 15.65 -6.86 -6.20
C SER A 211 16.86 -5.97 -5.90
N HIS A 212 16.61 -4.70 -5.56
CA HIS A 212 17.65 -3.75 -5.20
C HIS A 212 18.38 -4.15 -3.91
N THR A 213 17.64 -4.61 -2.90
CA THR A 213 18.18 -5.02 -1.59
C THR A 213 19.09 -6.23 -1.70
N LEU A 214 18.65 -7.26 -2.43
CA LEU A 214 19.45 -8.47 -2.63
C LEU A 214 20.73 -8.16 -3.43
N ARG A 215 20.62 -7.39 -4.53
CA ARG A 215 21.78 -7.01 -5.36
C ARG A 215 22.79 -6.17 -4.59
N HIS A 216 22.33 -5.24 -3.74
CA HIS A 216 23.22 -4.48 -2.85
C HIS A 216 23.97 -5.38 -1.87
N GLY A 217 23.37 -6.50 -1.46
CA GLY A 217 24.02 -7.53 -0.65
C GLY A 217 24.86 -8.54 -1.43
N GLY A 218 25.08 -8.32 -2.74
CA GLY A 218 25.84 -9.23 -3.60
C GLY A 218 25.07 -10.47 -4.05
N VAL A 219 23.74 -10.47 -3.91
CA VAL A 219 22.86 -11.59 -4.26
C VAL A 219 21.98 -11.24 -5.45
N GLU A 220 22.01 -12.05 -6.51
CA GLU A 220 21.08 -11.88 -7.62
C GLU A 220 19.72 -12.55 -7.28
N PRO A 221 18.60 -11.78 -7.25
CA PRO A 221 17.29 -12.31 -6.91
C PRO A 221 16.80 -13.37 -7.91
N LYS A 222 16.41 -14.55 -7.41
CA LYS A 222 15.74 -15.61 -8.19
C LYS A 222 14.25 -15.66 -7.85
N ILE A 223 13.44 -14.78 -8.43
CA ILE A 223 11.98 -14.76 -8.19
C ILE A 223 11.30 -15.78 -9.09
N ALA A 224 10.75 -16.84 -8.49
CA ALA A 224 10.12 -17.95 -9.20
C ALA A 224 8.60 -17.79 -9.34
N HIS A 225 7.96 -17.06 -8.41
CA HIS A 225 6.51 -16.88 -8.37
C HIS A 225 6.14 -15.44 -8.04
N PHE A 226 5.05 -14.95 -8.64
CA PHE A 226 4.61 -13.56 -8.50
C PHE A 226 3.19 -13.50 -7.92
N SER A 227 3.01 -12.72 -6.85
CA SER A 227 1.71 -12.35 -6.29
C SER A 227 1.85 -11.07 -5.46
N SER A 228 0.90 -10.13 -5.58
CA SER A 228 0.86 -8.94 -4.72
C SER A 228 0.22 -9.22 -3.35
N GLU A 229 -0.46 -10.36 -3.19
CA GLU A 229 -1.24 -10.70 -1.99
C GLU A 229 -0.45 -11.64 -1.06
N TYR A 230 -0.15 -11.19 0.16
CA TYR A 230 0.66 -11.97 1.10
C TYR A 230 0.07 -13.34 1.48
N PRO A 231 -1.25 -13.53 1.69
CA PRO A 231 -1.83 -14.86 1.90
C PRO A 231 -1.49 -15.84 0.78
N THR A 232 -1.63 -15.43 -0.49
CA THR A 232 -1.20 -16.22 -1.64
C THR A 232 0.31 -16.52 -1.59
N GLN A 233 1.16 -15.53 -1.26
CA GLN A 233 2.60 -15.77 -1.14
C GLN A 233 2.90 -16.81 -0.05
N LEU A 234 2.25 -16.72 1.11
CA LEU A 234 2.44 -17.64 2.24
C LEU A 234 1.94 -19.05 1.94
N ALA A 235 0.87 -19.21 1.15
CA ALA A 235 0.42 -20.51 0.69
C ALA A 235 1.46 -21.20 -0.21
N LEU A 236 2.18 -20.45 -1.04
CA LEU A 236 3.28 -20.97 -1.85
C LEU A 236 4.52 -21.29 -0.99
N VAL A 237 4.83 -20.46 0.01
CA VAL A 237 5.89 -20.76 0.98
C VAL A 237 5.58 -22.03 1.77
N ALA A 238 4.33 -22.23 2.21
CA ALA A 238 3.91 -23.41 2.97
C ALA A 238 4.14 -24.74 2.21
N THR A 239 4.14 -24.70 0.88
CA THR A 239 4.38 -25.86 0.01
C THR A 239 5.85 -26.02 -0.42
N GLY A 240 6.75 -25.16 0.07
CA GLY A 240 8.18 -25.24 -0.24
C GLY A 240 8.58 -24.66 -1.59
N LEU A 241 7.71 -23.87 -2.24
CA LEU A 241 7.98 -23.29 -3.56
C LEU A 241 8.91 -22.07 -3.52
N GLY A 242 9.20 -21.55 -2.33
CA GLY A 242 10.17 -20.47 -2.14
C GLY A 242 10.06 -19.81 -0.78
N VAL A 243 10.68 -18.64 -0.66
CA VAL A 243 10.68 -17.76 0.51
C VAL A 243 10.07 -16.40 0.15
N ALA A 244 9.54 -15.68 1.13
CA ALA A 244 8.91 -14.37 0.90
C ALA A 244 9.32 -13.36 1.96
N VAL A 245 9.41 -12.07 1.59
CA VAL A 245 9.52 -10.99 2.60
C VAL A 245 8.14 -10.71 3.14
N LEU A 246 7.99 -10.71 4.46
CA LEU A 246 6.73 -10.51 5.15
C LEU A 246 6.83 -9.39 6.19
N PRO A 247 6.24 -8.21 5.91
CA PRO A 247 6.07 -7.15 6.91
C PRO A 247 5.16 -7.57 8.07
N ARG A 248 5.28 -6.92 9.23
CA ARG A 248 4.47 -7.27 10.41
C ARG A 248 3.09 -6.61 10.41
N LEU A 249 2.94 -5.43 9.84
CA LEU A 249 1.67 -4.71 9.79
C LEU A 249 0.64 -5.49 8.97
N GLY A 250 -0.58 -5.62 9.51
CA GLY A 250 -1.69 -6.30 8.84
C GLY A 250 -1.45 -7.80 8.60
N ARG A 251 -0.41 -8.38 9.19
CA ARG A 251 -0.09 -9.79 9.10
C ARG A 251 -1.06 -10.61 9.93
N ASP A 252 -1.62 -11.64 9.32
CA ASP A 252 -2.43 -12.64 10.02
C ASP A 252 -1.57 -13.68 10.75
N LEU A 253 -2.21 -14.64 11.40
CA LEU A 253 -1.57 -15.89 11.80
C LEU A 253 -0.88 -16.53 10.58
N LEU A 254 0.36 -16.99 10.80
CA LEU A 254 1.08 -17.73 9.79
C LEU A 254 0.35 -19.07 9.51
N PRO A 255 0.20 -19.47 8.25
CA PRO A 255 -0.38 -20.77 7.94
C PRO A 255 0.48 -21.90 8.51
N PRO A 256 -0.10 -23.07 8.82
CA PRO A 256 0.66 -24.23 9.28
C PRO A 256 1.81 -24.56 8.33
N GLY A 257 2.99 -24.84 8.89
CA GLY A 257 4.18 -25.15 8.11
C GLY A 257 4.97 -23.93 7.61
N VAL A 258 4.63 -22.71 8.03
CA VAL A 258 5.41 -21.50 7.76
C VAL A 258 5.94 -20.90 9.05
N VAL A 259 7.21 -20.48 9.03
CA VAL A 259 7.86 -19.70 10.10
C VAL A 259 8.46 -18.43 9.52
N THR A 260 8.71 -17.42 10.36
CA THR A 260 9.44 -16.22 9.96
C THR A 260 10.77 -16.11 10.69
N VAL A 261 11.81 -15.64 10.00
CA VAL A 261 13.13 -15.40 10.56
C VAL A 261 13.53 -13.95 10.27
N PRO A 262 13.99 -13.17 11.27
CA PRO A 262 14.41 -11.79 11.05
C PRO A 262 15.72 -11.70 10.27
N VAL A 263 15.94 -10.57 9.60
CA VAL A 263 17.15 -10.30 8.81
C VAL A 263 18.01 -9.23 9.51
N LYS A 264 19.34 -9.33 9.39
CA LYS A 264 20.30 -8.30 9.80
C LYS A 264 21.09 -7.78 8.58
N PRO A 265 21.17 -6.44 8.38
CA PRO A 265 20.47 -5.40 9.14
C PRO A 265 18.94 -5.52 8.99
N ARG A 266 18.20 -5.00 9.98
CA ARG A 266 16.72 -5.09 9.99
C ARG A 266 16.14 -4.47 8.73
N LEU A 267 15.24 -5.20 8.08
CA LEU A 267 14.42 -4.68 7.00
C LEU A 267 13.26 -3.91 7.63
N VAL A 268 13.20 -2.61 7.36
CA VAL A 268 12.18 -1.73 7.93
C VAL A 268 11.52 -0.95 6.80
N ARG A 269 10.20 -1.11 6.73
CA ARG A 269 9.29 -0.33 5.90
C ARG A 269 8.77 0.84 6.73
N HIS A 270 8.82 2.05 6.22
CA HIS A 270 8.21 3.20 6.90
C HIS A 270 6.81 3.43 6.35
N VAL A 271 5.87 3.75 7.24
CA VAL A 271 4.48 4.02 6.88
C VAL A 271 4.17 5.48 7.17
N TYR A 272 3.57 6.16 6.20
CA TYR A 272 3.20 7.58 6.30
C TYR A 272 1.72 7.76 5.99
N VAL A 273 1.12 8.78 6.59
CA VAL A 273 -0.11 9.38 6.09
C VAL A 273 0.25 10.64 5.31
N VAL A 274 -0.42 10.85 4.19
CA VAL A 274 -0.17 11.93 3.23
C VAL A 274 -1.49 12.61 2.86
N TRP A 275 -1.48 13.93 2.73
CA TRP A 275 -2.61 14.74 2.31
C TRP A 275 -2.12 15.96 1.52
N ARG A 276 -3.00 16.62 0.76
CA ARG A 276 -2.70 17.91 0.11
C ARG A 276 -2.40 18.98 1.16
N THR A 277 -1.33 19.75 0.99
CA THR A 277 -0.95 20.85 1.91
C THR A 277 -2.12 21.78 2.20
N GLU A 278 -2.85 22.15 1.15
CA GLU A 278 -4.01 23.04 1.18
C GLU A 278 -5.19 22.45 1.98
N ALA A 279 -5.35 21.12 1.94
CA ALA A 279 -6.41 20.42 2.66
C ALA A 279 -6.08 20.22 4.15
N GLY A 280 -4.87 20.53 4.60
CA GLY A 280 -4.43 20.31 5.98
C GLY A 280 -5.20 21.09 7.05
N ARG A 281 -5.97 22.11 6.65
CA ARG A 281 -6.86 22.87 7.54
C ARG A 281 -8.27 22.30 7.65
N ARG A 282 -8.66 21.39 6.77
CA ARG A 282 -10.00 20.77 6.79
C ARG A 282 -10.16 19.98 8.09
N PRO A 283 -11.21 20.25 8.90
CA PRO A 283 -11.45 19.49 10.13
C PRO A 283 -11.54 17.98 9.89
N ALA A 284 -12.11 17.57 8.76
CA ALA A 284 -12.23 16.17 8.37
C ALA A 284 -10.88 15.49 8.10
N VAL A 285 -9.94 16.19 7.44
CA VAL A 285 -8.56 15.68 7.22
C VAL A 285 -7.82 15.61 8.55
N GLN A 286 -7.91 16.64 9.39
CA GLN A 286 -7.25 16.66 10.71
C GLN A 286 -7.77 15.55 11.63
N ALA A 287 -9.10 15.37 11.69
CA ALA A 287 -9.73 14.29 12.45
C ALA A 287 -9.29 12.91 11.93
N THR A 288 -9.19 12.74 10.61
CA THR A 288 -8.71 11.50 9.99
C THR A 288 -7.26 11.21 10.35
N VAL A 289 -6.37 12.20 10.24
CA VAL A 289 -4.95 12.06 10.63
C VAL A 289 -4.81 11.74 12.12
N ALA A 290 -5.60 12.39 12.98
CA ALA A 290 -5.61 12.10 14.42
C ALA A 290 -6.11 10.67 14.71
N ALA A 291 -7.19 10.24 14.06
CA ALA A 291 -7.72 8.88 14.20
C ALA A 291 -6.74 7.81 13.70
N LEU A 292 -5.99 8.09 12.62
CA LEU A 292 -4.92 7.22 12.14
C LEU A 292 -3.80 7.06 13.17
N ARG A 293 -3.35 8.15 13.79
CA ARG A 293 -2.33 8.09 14.86
C ARG A 293 -2.82 7.27 16.06
N ALA A 294 -4.03 7.53 16.54
CA ALA A 294 -4.61 6.77 17.66
C ALA A 294 -4.79 5.27 17.34
N ALA A 295 -5.17 4.94 16.09
CA ALA A 295 -5.27 3.56 15.65
C ALA A 295 -3.90 2.87 15.63
N VAL A 296 -2.86 3.57 15.20
CA VAL A 296 -1.48 3.05 15.22
C VAL A 296 -1.01 2.81 16.64
N ASP A 297 -1.22 3.73 17.57
CA ASP A 297 -0.87 3.56 18.98
C ASP A 297 -1.53 2.31 19.59
N THR A 298 -2.79 2.06 19.22
CA THR A 298 -3.55 0.87 19.65
C THR A 298 -2.95 -0.41 19.06
N VAL A 299 -2.57 -0.38 17.78
CA VAL A 299 -1.97 -1.52 17.07
C VAL A 299 -0.58 -1.83 17.63
N GLU A 300 0.23 -0.81 17.93
CA GLU A 300 1.55 -1.01 18.54
C GLU A 300 1.45 -1.54 19.97
N GLY A 301 0.52 -1.04 20.78
CA GLY A 301 0.28 -1.53 22.13
C GLY A 301 -0.25 -2.97 22.21
N SER A 302 -0.87 -3.46 21.14
CA SER A 302 -1.42 -4.83 21.05
C SER A 302 -0.46 -5.84 20.41
N ARG A 303 0.74 -5.42 19.96
CA ARG A 303 1.71 -6.32 19.33
C ARG A 303 2.36 -7.22 20.39
N PRO A 304 2.25 -8.56 20.30
CA PRO A 304 3.01 -9.44 21.17
C PRO A 304 4.51 -9.21 20.99
N GLU A 305 5.25 -9.09 22.10
CA GLU A 305 6.70 -9.03 22.08
C GLU A 305 7.26 -10.26 21.35
N PHE A 306 8.23 -10.03 20.47
CA PHE A 306 8.89 -11.08 19.71
C PHE A 306 9.59 -12.04 20.69
N THR A 307 9.03 -13.24 20.84
CA THR A 307 9.72 -14.35 21.51
C THR A 307 10.31 -15.23 20.40
N PRO A 308 11.65 -15.31 20.25
CA PRO A 308 12.23 -16.23 19.28
C PRO A 308 11.76 -17.65 19.59
N ALA A 309 11.39 -18.40 18.54
CA ALA A 309 10.96 -19.78 18.69
C ALA A 309 12.02 -20.56 19.47
N ARG A 310 11.68 -21.01 20.69
CA ARG A 310 12.55 -21.90 21.44
C ARG A 310 12.76 -23.14 20.59
N SER A 311 14.04 -23.51 20.44
CA SER A 311 14.51 -24.69 19.74
C SER A 311 13.58 -25.87 20.00
N PHE A 312 12.93 -26.34 18.94
CA PHE A 312 12.16 -27.57 18.96
C PHE A 312 13.14 -28.71 19.23
N GLN A 313 13.23 -29.17 20.48
CA GLN A 313 13.94 -30.39 20.81
C GLN A 313 13.04 -31.56 20.39
N PRO A 314 13.45 -32.41 19.44
CA PRO A 314 12.72 -33.64 19.18
C PRO A 314 12.80 -34.50 20.45
N SER A 315 11.66 -34.70 21.10
CA SER A 315 11.51 -35.62 22.23
C SER A 315 12.06 -36.99 21.84
N GLY A 316 12.93 -37.51 22.71
CA GLY A 316 13.88 -38.56 22.43
C GLY A 316 13.28 -39.88 21.95
N THR A 317 14.12 -40.55 21.16
CA THR A 317 14.02 -41.92 20.70
C THR A 317 13.71 -42.87 21.87
N THR A 318 12.52 -43.48 21.87
CA THR A 318 12.27 -44.62 22.76
C THR A 318 12.95 -45.84 22.15
N ARG A 319 14.11 -46.18 22.70
CA ARG A 319 14.87 -47.38 22.38
C ARG A 319 14.17 -48.57 23.06
N ALA A 320 13.34 -49.31 22.33
CA ALA A 320 12.78 -50.58 22.80
C ALA A 320 13.89 -51.65 22.78
N GLY A 321 14.40 -52.00 23.96
CA GLY A 321 15.33 -53.09 24.18
C GLY A 321 14.70 -54.21 25.01
N ALA A 322 14.62 -55.38 24.38
CA ALA A 322 14.68 -56.74 24.93
C ALA A 322 13.57 -57.26 25.87
N ALA A 323 12.89 -58.33 25.41
CA ALA A 323 12.70 -59.53 26.23
C ALA A 323 12.54 -60.77 25.33
N SER A 324 13.52 -61.66 25.43
CA SER A 324 13.59 -63.00 24.89
C SER A 324 12.55 -63.94 25.52
N GLY A 325 11.74 -64.62 24.71
CA GLY A 325 10.96 -65.79 25.12
C GLY A 325 11.41 -67.01 24.33
N ARG A 326 12.11 -67.94 24.99
CA ARG A 326 12.46 -69.26 24.46
C ARG A 326 11.22 -70.15 24.47
N GLU A 327 10.79 -70.63 23.32
CA GLU A 327 9.88 -71.78 23.20
C GLU A 327 10.67 -73.07 23.47
N THR A 328 10.26 -73.80 24.51
CA THR A 328 10.64 -75.19 24.74
C THR A 328 9.51 -76.09 24.25
N VAL A 329 9.80 -76.85 23.19
CA VAL A 329 8.99 -77.98 22.70
C VAL A 329 9.33 -79.24 23.52
N PRO A 330 8.36 -80.05 23.98
CA PRO A 330 8.65 -81.36 24.53
C PRO A 330 8.48 -82.46 23.46
N PRO A 331 9.34 -83.51 23.45
CA PRO A 331 9.00 -84.76 22.79
C PRO A 331 8.28 -85.72 23.75
N ARG A 332 7.69 -86.75 23.17
CA ARG A 332 6.83 -87.80 23.75
C ARG A 332 7.28 -88.39 25.08
#